data_AF-A0A2S6U565-F1
#
_entry.id   AF-A0A2S6U565-F1
#
_cell.length_a   1.000
_cell.length_b   1.000
_cell.length_c   1.000
_cell.angle_alpha   90.00
_cell.angle_beta   90.00
_cell.angle_gamma   90.00
#
_symmetry.space_group_name_H-M   'P 1'
#
loop_
_entity.id
_entity.type
_entity.pdbx_description
1 polymer ?
#
loop_
_entity_poly.entity_id
_entity_poly.type
_entity_poly.pdbx_seq_one_letter_code
_entity_poly.pdbx_strand_id
1 'polypeptide(L)'
;MSFGSNNLLSDYNLTKWSDSQQKTHDLIKSLHDDGMGYRKIAKHLNELGIKTIRGNEWKNTTVFSVLKRNRERLNRLEVGELESEIEFGKMELVWMKD
;
A
#
# COMPACT_ATOMS: atom_id res chain seq x y z
N MET A 1 20.62 -9.50 20.52
CA MET A 1 19.46 -8.61 20.39
C MET A 1 19.23 -8.36 18.91
N SER A 2 18.02 -8.62 18.42
CA SER A 2 17.63 -8.26 17.05
C SER A 2 17.00 -6.88 17.11
N PHE A 3 17.67 -5.87 16.55
CA PHE A 3 17.04 -4.58 16.32
C PHE A 3 16.08 -4.76 15.14
N GLY A 4 14.78 -4.68 15.39
CA GLY A 4 13.80 -4.61 14.31
C GLY A 4 14.15 -3.42 13.42
N SER A 5 14.38 -3.65 12.14
CA SER A 5 14.62 -2.57 11.19
C SER A 5 13.37 -1.72 11.10
N ASN A 6 13.38 -0.58 11.79
CA ASN A 6 12.35 0.45 11.63
C ASN A 6 12.44 0.97 10.19
N ASN A 7 11.38 0.74 9.43
CA ASN A 7 11.15 1.18 8.05
C ASN A 7 10.99 2.70 7.95
N LEU A 8 12.01 3.46 8.37
CA LEU A 8 12.03 4.93 8.36
C LEU A 8 12.71 5.51 7.11
N LEU A 9 13.26 4.67 6.24
CA LEU A 9 13.70 5.07 4.91
C LEU A 9 12.53 4.87 3.93
N SER A 10 11.88 5.96 3.53
CA SER A 10 10.86 6.00 2.48
C SER A 10 11.38 5.44 1.17
N ASP A 11 12.64 5.74 0.86
CA ASP A 11 13.24 5.47 -0.45
C ASP A 11 13.79 4.04 -0.55
N TYR A 12 14.17 3.45 0.59
CA TYR A 12 14.67 2.07 0.67
C TYR A 12 13.53 1.05 0.88
N ASN A 13 12.38 1.49 1.38
CA ASN A 13 11.13 0.71 1.38
C ASN A 13 10.29 1.02 0.14
N LEU A 14 10.92 0.89 -1.02
CA LEU A 14 10.25 0.49 -2.25
C LEU A 14 9.68 -0.92 -2.04
N THR A 15 8.69 -1.02 -1.17
CA THR A 15 7.85 -2.19 -0.92
C THR A 15 7.08 -2.40 -2.21
N LYS A 16 7.76 -3.04 -3.16
CA LYS A 16 7.32 -3.26 -4.53
C LYS A 16 5.88 -3.71 -4.50
N TRP A 17 5.00 -2.79 -4.89
CA TRP A 17 3.67 -3.14 -5.29
C TRP A 17 3.83 -4.09 -6.47
N SER A 18 3.57 -5.37 -6.25
CA SER A 18 3.85 -6.41 -7.24
C SER A 18 2.88 -6.31 -8.40
N ASP A 19 3.29 -6.77 -9.58
CA ASP A 19 2.39 -6.83 -10.74
C ASP A 19 1.13 -7.67 -10.43
N SER A 20 1.25 -8.69 -9.58
CA SER A 20 0.12 -9.47 -9.09
C SER A 20 -0.83 -8.67 -8.18
N GLN A 21 -0.30 -7.80 -7.32
CA GLN A 21 -1.08 -6.87 -6.52
C GLN A 21 -1.82 -5.87 -7.40
N GLN A 22 -1.15 -5.35 -8.43
CA GLN A 22 -1.75 -4.41 -9.40
C GLN A 22 -2.89 -5.07 -10.16
N LYS A 23 -2.66 -6.26 -10.74
CA LYS A 23 -3.71 -7.03 -11.44
C LYS A 23 -4.92 -7.31 -10.55
N THR A 24 -4.68 -7.68 -9.29
CA THR A 24 -5.75 -7.94 -8.33
C THR A 24 -6.54 -6.67 -8.01
N HIS A 25 -5.84 -5.55 -7.81
CA HIS A 25 -6.47 -4.25 -7.59
C HIS A 25 -7.30 -3.83 -8.79
N ASP A 26 -6.79 -3.97 -10.02
CA ASP A 26 -7.48 -3.52 -11.23
C ASP A 26 -8.72 -4.36 -11.52
N LEU A 27 -8.66 -5.67 -11.25
CA LEU A 27 -9.83 -6.53 -11.26
C LEU A 27 -10.88 -6.09 -10.23
N ILE A 28 -10.47 -5.84 -8.98
CA ILE A 28 -11.40 -5.39 -7.93
C ILE A 28 -12.00 -4.02 -8.28
N LYS A 29 -11.19 -3.12 -8.82
CA LYS A 29 -11.60 -1.76 -9.18
C LYS A 29 -12.60 -1.78 -10.32
N SER A 30 -12.32 -2.50 -11.42
CA SER A 30 -13.27 -2.65 -12.54
C SER A 30 -14.61 -3.21 -12.07
N LEU A 31 -14.61 -4.31 -11.30
CA LEU A 31 -15.85 -4.87 -10.75
C LEU A 31 -16.63 -3.88 -9.86
N HIS A 32 -15.91 -3.08 -9.07
CA HIS A 32 -16.53 -2.07 -8.21
C HIS A 32 -17.08 -0.89 -9.01
N ASP A 33 -16.36 -0.44 -10.03
CA ASP A 33 -16.76 0.65 -10.92
C ASP A 33 -17.97 0.21 -11.79
N ASP A 34 -18.10 -1.08 -12.09
CA ASP A 34 -19.29 -1.70 -12.70
C ASP A 34 -20.50 -1.78 -11.73
N GLY A 35 -20.37 -1.27 -10.49
CA GLY A 35 -21.44 -1.22 -9.49
C GLY A 35 -21.56 -2.46 -8.61
N MET A 36 -20.59 -3.38 -8.65
CA MET A 36 -20.61 -4.55 -7.79
C MET A 36 -20.25 -4.18 -6.34
N GLY A 37 -21.15 -4.45 -5.40
CA GLY A 37 -20.87 -4.25 -3.97
C GLY A 37 -19.78 -5.20 -3.44
N TYR A 38 -19.04 -4.78 -2.43
CA TYR A 38 -17.86 -5.51 -1.90
C TYR A 38 -18.12 -6.98 -1.52
N ARG A 39 -19.32 -7.33 -1.03
CA ARG A 39 -19.66 -8.72 -0.71
C ARG A 39 -19.73 -9.60 -1.97
N LYS A 40 -20.32 -9.06 -3.04
CA LYS A 40 -20.43 -9.76 -4.32
C LYS A 40 -19.05 -9.93 -4.96
N ILE A 41 -18.20 -8.90 -4.91
CA ILE A 41 -16.81 -8.98 -5.38
C ILE A 41 -16.04 -10.07 -4.64
N ALA A 42 -16.11 -10.08 -3.30
CA ALA A 42 -15.43 -11.10 -2.51
C ALA A 42 -15.88 -12.53 -2.88
N LYS A 43 -17.20 -12.73 -3.05
CA LYS A 43 -17.75 -14.01 -3.48
C LYS A 43 -17.24 -14.40 -4.88
N HIS A 44 -17.28 -13.46 -5.83
CA HIS A 44 -16.83 -13.68 -7.20
C HIS A 44 -15.34 -14.06 -7.27
N LEU A 45 -14.48 -13.38 -6.51
CA LEU A 45 -13.06 -13.71 -6.44
C LEU A 45 -12.81 -15.11 -5.84
N ASN A 46 -13.58 -15.49 -4.81
CA ASN A 46 -13.48 -16.82 -4.22
C ASN A 46 -14.00 -17.91 -5.17
N GLU A 47 -15.07 -17.65 -5.92
CA GLU A 47 -15.61 -18.55 -6.96
C GLU A 47 -14.62 -18.77 -8.10
N LEU A 48 -13.87 -17.74 -8.48
CA LEU A 48 -12.77 -17.83 -9.45
C LEU A 48 -11.52 -18.54 -8.89
N GLY A 49 -11.52 -18.93 -7.61
CA GLY A 49 -10.38 -19.57 -6.96
C GLY A 49 -9.21 -18.62 -6.65
N ILE A 50 -9.40 -17.30 -6.79
CA ILE A 50 -8.35 -16.31 -6.52
C ILE A 50 -8.21 -16.16 -5.01
N LYS A 51 -7.01 -16.42 -4.48
CA LYS A 51 -6.70 -16.20 -3.07
C LYS A 51 -5.99 -14.86 -2.87
N THR A 52 -6.07 -14.33 -1.65
CA THR A 52 -5.26 -13.18 -1.24
C THR A 52 -3.77 -13.55 -1.23
N ILE A 53 -2.90 -12.55 -1.16
CA ILE A 53 -1.43 -12.73 -1.12
C ILE A 53 -0.99 -13.67 0.02
N ARG A 54 -1.74 -13.66 1.13
CA ARG A 54 -1.48 -14.53 2.29
C ARG A 54 -2.13 -15.91 2.17
N GLY A 55 -2.75 -16.24 1.04
CA GLY A 55 -3.47 -17.50 0.79
C GLY A 55 -4.89 -17.56 1.36
N ASN A 56 -5.37 -16.48 2.00
CA ASN A 56 -6.72 -16.44 2.59
C ASN A 56 -7.80 -16.17 1.55
N GLU A 57 -9.04 -16.55 1.88
CA GLU A 57 -10.23 -16.16 1.12
C GLU A 57 -10.55 -14.67 1.24
N TRP A 58 -11.23 -14.17 0.21
CA TRP A 58 -11.69 -12.79 0.16
C TRP A 58 -12.89 -12.57 1.08
N LYS A 59 -12.82 -11.49 1.85
CA LYS A 59 -13.91 -10.94 2.65
C LYS A 59 -14.23 -9.54 2.14
N ASN A 60 -15.44 -9.03 2.42
CA ASN A 60 -15.79 -7.67 2.01
C ASN A 60 -14.80 -6.61 2.55
N THR A 61 -14.28 -6.81 3.77
CA THR A 61 -13.32 -5.92 4.41
C THR A 61 -11.95 -5.94 3.74
N THR A 62 -11.53 -7.10 3.21
CA THR A 62 -10.26 -7.23 2.50
C THR A 62 -10.34 -6.57 1.13
N VAL A 63 -11.47 -6.72 0.43
CA VAL A 63 -11.74 -6.03 -0.84
C VAL A 63 -11.67 -4.51 -0.65
N PHE A 64 -12.37 -3.96 0.34
CA PHE A 64 -12.31 -2.54 0.66
C PHE A 64 -10.89 -2.08 1.01
N SER A 65 -10.16 -2.88 1.79
CA SER A 65 -8.79 -2.57 2.19
C SER A 65 -7.84 -2.48 1.00
N VAL A 66 -7.99 -3.32 -0.03
CA VAL A 66 -7.15 -3.27 -1.24
C VAL A 66 -7.31 -1.93 -1.95
N LEU A 67 -8.55 -1.48 -2.18
CA LEU A 67 -8.83 -0.19 -2.81
C LEU A 67 -8.29 0.98 -1.97
N LYS A 68 -8.52 0.95 -0.66
CA LYS A 68 -8.02 1.96 0.28
C LYS A 68 -6.49 2.06 0.26
N ARG A 69 -5.79 0.92 0.34
CA ARG A 69 -4.31 0.89 0.37
C ARG A 69 -3.69 1.35 -0.94
N ASN A 70 -4.30 1.07 -2.09
CA ASN A 70 -3.83 1.60 -3.36
C ASN A 70 -3.99 3.12 -3.43
N ARG A 71 -5.10 3.68 -2.94
CA ARG A 71 -5.27 5.14 -2.84
C ARG A 71 -4.20 5.80 -1.95
N GLU A 72 -3.96 5.24 -0.76
CA GLU A 72 -2.89 5.73 0.12
C GLU A 72 -1.50 5.66 -0.54
N ARG A 73 -1.26 4.64 -1.37
CA ARG A 73 -0.02 4.51 -2.15
C ARG A 73 0.11 5.62 -3.19
N LEU A 74 -0.94 5.89 -3.97
CA LEU A 74 -0.94 6.97 -4.97
C LEU A 74 -0.68 8.32 -4.31
N ASN A 75 -1.35 8.62 -3.19
CA ASN A 75 -1.12 9.86 -2.45
C ASN A 75 0.34 10.00 -1.96
N ARG A 76 1.00 8.91 -1.56
CA ARG A 76 2.42 8.95 -1.17
C ARG A 76 3.35 9.25 -2.35
N LEU A 77 3.02 8.72 -3.53
CA LEU A 77 3.81 9.00 -4.74
C LEU A 77 3.66 10.46 -5.16
N GLU A 78 2.44 10.98 -5.14
CA GLU A 78 2.15 12.39 -5.44
C GLU A 78 2.89 13.34 -4.48
N VAL A 79 2.88 13.06 -3.18
CA VAL A 79 3.61 13.88 -2.18
C VAL A 79 5.12 13.83 -2.40
N GLY A 80 5.67 12.69 -2.83
CA GLY A 80 7.10 12.57 -3.13
C GLY A 80 7.55 13.30 -4.40
N GLU A 81 6.64 13.51 -5.36
CA GLU A 81 6.90 14.28 -6.58
C GLU A 81 6.85 15.80 -6.37
N LEU A 82 6.21 16.27 -5.30
CA LEU A 82 6.12 17.70 -4.98
C LEU A 82 7.48 18.20 -4.46
N GLU A 83 8.11 19.10 -5.21
CA GLU A 83 9.31 19.81 -4.76
C GLU A 83 8.96 20.67 -3.53
N SER A 84 9.54 20.34 -2.38
CA SER A 84 9.34 21.13 -1.17
C SER A 84 10.16 22.41 -1.23
N GLU A 85 9.53 23.56 -1.04
CA GLU A 85 10.20 24.87 -0.90
C GLU A 85 11.13 24.95 0.34
N ILE A 86 11.04 23.97 1.24
CA ILE A 86 11.80 23.92 2.49
C ILE A 86 13.15 23.25 2.23
N GLU A 87 14.22 24.03 2.29
CA GLU A 87 15.58 23.51 2.34
C GLU A 87 15.89 23.00 3.76
N PHE A 88 16.00 21.68 3.92
CA PHE A 88 16.44 21.11 5.20
C PHE A 88 17.96 21.27 5.34
N GLY A 89 18.38 21.95 6.41
CA GLY A 89 19.79 22.00 6.80
C GLY A 89 20.34 20.62 7.19
N LYS A 90 21.65 20.43 7.02
CA LYS A 90 22.34 19.20 7.42
C LYS A 90 22.19 19.01 8.94
N MET A 91 21.59 17.89 9.38
CA MET A 91 21.58 17.54 10.80
C MET A 91 23.01 17.22 11.26
N GLU A 92 23.45 17.86 12.33
CA GLU A 92 24.74 17.61 12.97
C GLU A 92 24.52 17.12 14.41
N LEU A 93 25.24 16.06 14.79
CA LEU A 93 25.26 15.56 16.17
C LEU A 93 26.34 16.29 16.94
N VAL A 94 25.96 17.17 17.85
CA VAL A 94 26.89 17.86 18.75
C VAL A 94 26.79 17.24 20.14
N TRP A 95 27.90 16.70 20.62
CA TRP A 95 28.01 16.26 22.01
C TRP A 95 28.22 17.49 22.90
N MET A 96 27.23 17.81 23.73
CA MET A 96 27.43 18.79 24.80
C MET A 96 28.14 18.07 25.95
N LYS A 97 29.36 18.52 26.27
CA LYS A 97 30.10 18.09 27.44
C LYS A 97 29.99 19.21 28.49
N ASP A 98 29.52 18.87 29.67
CA ASP A 98 29.56 19.74 30.87
C ASP A 98 31.01 19.99 31.34
#